data_AF-A0A9P4PZ21-F1
#
_entry.id   AF-A0A9P4PZ21-F1
#
_cell.length_a   1.000
_cell.length_b   1.000
_cell.length_c   1.000
_cell.angle_alpha   90.00
_cell.angle_beta   90.00
_cell.angle_gamma   90.00
#
_symmetry.space_group_name_H-M   'P 1'
#
loop_
_entity.id
_entity.type
_entity.pdbx_description
1 polymer ?
#
loop_
_entity_poly.entity_id
_entity_poly.type
_entity_poly.pdbx_seq_one_letter_code
_entity_poly.pdbx_strand_id
1 'polypeptide(L)'
;METLPEEIISDIAAYTTATTVLSLSLTSRRIRSACLDAVVLRKVVQISQEDVWHTDSFDLEQLGSKAENNPDVWLRYAIADERAGVLSSRECPLELPERFMRYLPDLMILKHPFMYHACWKRFMRDGLNQSAAQLACLAIATLARKEEMPQLSKSLRMQEDEYLCNNTSRKSYIWALCSLILYLRSSLRMRYAVWPFLNAQVIPYIEPPTALEVLSHVKDLSSSLPIPFSDASRLANDQPSKHTGNEEWDRWFVTSSTKMASHDYLCDGEWNGYYTNPVGEQAVGGRWTDPPMTGIKLTPTFDVPVGFTTTCPLTGVPLQPLTPRAQHAMQQGKLRLRAEGGVDGVETFDLTAEVHRDEAEGEMRFYARKQYRNTNLGWDWDCRLTPFGIHGFWGEWNPSSGGLHRKGMIWLWKTQWTARRE
;
A
#
# COMPACT_ATOMS: atom_id res chain seq x y z
N MET A 1 -25.06 40.73 0.82
CA MET A 1 -24.10 39.83 0.15
C MET A 1 -24.03 40.12 -1.34
N GLU A 2 -25.12 40.00 -2.10
CA GLU A 2 -25.07 40.17 -3.57
C GLU A 2 -24.72 41.58 -4.08
N THR A 3 -24.87 42.61 -3.24
CA THR A 3 -24.45 43.98 -3.56
C THR A 3 -22.97 44.26 -3.30
N LEU A 4 -22.26 43.33 -2.66
CA LEU A 4 -20.84 43.49 -2.35
C LEU A 4 -19.97 43.18 -3.58
N PRO A 5 -18.77 43.78 -3.70
CA PRO A 5 -17.74 43.34 -4.66
C PRO A 5 -17.33 41.88 -4.41
N GLU A 6 -16.88 41.17 -5.46
CA GLU A 6 -16.52 39.75 -5.35
C GLU A 6 -15.32 39.54 -4.43
N GLU A 7 -14.36 40.47 -4.45
CA GLU A 7 -13.17 40.47 -3.62
C GLU A 7 -13.53 40.49 -2.13
N ILE A 8 -14.57 41.27 -1.77
CA ILE A 8 -15.06 41.34 -0.39
C ILE A 8 -15.77 40.05 0.00
N ILE A 9 -16.50 39.42 -0.92
CA ILE A 9 -17.15 38.11 -0.66
C ILE A 9 -16.09 37.02 -0.48
N SER A 10 -15.06 36.99 -1.32
CA SER A 10 -13.94 36.07 -1.24
C SER A 10 -13.15 36.24 0.05
N ASP A 11 -12.86 37.48 0.46
CA ASP A 11 -12.18 37.78 1.72
C ASP A 11 -13.01 37.30 2.91
N ILE A 12 -14.31 37.63 2.96
CA ILE A 12 -15.22 37.12 4.01
C ILE A 12 -15.21 35.58 4.04
N ALA A 13 -15.33 34.93 2.87
CA ALA A 13 -15.35 33.47 2.78
C ALA A 13 -14.06 32.83 3.31
N ALA A 14 -12.91 33.44 3.04
CA ALA A 14 -11.59 32.93 3.45
C ALA A 14 -11.43 32.84 4.98
N TYR A 15 -12.12 33.69 5.75
CA TYR A 15 -12.10 33.69 7.23
C TYR A 15 -13.25 32.89 7.86
N THR A 16 -13.97 32.07 7.08
CA THR A 16 -15.06 31.22 7.58
C THR A 16 -14.70 29.73 7.48
N THR A 17 -15.57 28.86 7.98
CA THR A 17 -15.36 27.41 7.88
C THR A 17 -15.68 26.88 6.48
N ALA A 18 -15.05 25.77 6.08
CA ALA A 18 -15.26 25.18 4.76
C ALA A 18 -16.73 24.82 4.48
N THR A 19 -17.47 24.36 5.49
CA THR A 19 -18.89 24.04 5.41
C THR A 19 -19.73 25.30 5.21
N THR A 20 -19.32 26.42 5.80
CA THR A 20 -19.95 27.73 5.59
C THR A 20 -19.71 28.23 4.17
N VAL A 21 -18.46 28.13 3.67
CA VAL A 21 -18.10 28.45 2.28
C VAL A 21 -18.92 27.61 1.30
N LEU A 22 -19.03 26.29 1.53
CA LEU A 22 -19.86 25.40 0.72
C LEU A 22 -21.32 25.84 0.72
N SER A 23 -21.88 26.14 1.90
CA SER A 23 -23.28 26.57 2.04
C SER A 23 -23.55 27.89 1.32
N LEU A 24 -22.65 28.87 1.45
CA LEU A 24 -22.72 30.14 0.73
C LEU A 24 -22.68 29.92 -0.79
N SER A 25 -21.83 29.01 -1.25
CA SER A 25 -21.68 28.69 -2.67
C SER A 25 -22.95 28.13 -3.33
N LEU A 26 -23.89 27.60 -2.53
CA LEU A 26 -25.16 27.06 -3.01
C LEU A 26 -26.25 28.13 -3.18
N THR A 27 -26.02 29.37 -2.70
CA THR A 27 -27.05 30.42 -2.68
C THR A 27 -27.23 31.14 -4.02
N SER A 28 -26.14 31.53 -4.68
CA SER A 28 -26.19 32.17 -6.00
C SER A 28 -24.92 31.90 -6.81
N ARG A 29 -25.02 32.00 -8.14
CA ARG A 29 -23.87 31.73 -9.04
C ARG A 29 -22.70 32.68 -8.80
N ARG A 30 -22.99 33.94 -8.48
CA ARG A 30 -21.98 34.95 -8.21
C ARG A 30 -21.23 34.66 -6.91
N ILE A 31 -21.98 34.37 -5.83
CA ILE A 31 -21.39 33.97 -4.54
C ILE A 31 -20.60 32.67 -4.72
N ARG A 32 -21.10 31.71 -5.50
CA ARG A 32 -20.40 30.48 -5.83
C ARG A 32 -19.03 30.74 -6.45
N SER A 33 -18.95 31.63 -7.44
CA SER A 33 -17.69 31.97 -8.11
C SER A 33 -16.69 32.62 -7.15
N ALA A 34 -17.15 33.49 -6.25
CA ALA A 34 -16.31 34.15 -5.26
C ALA A 34 -15.84 33.21 -4.13
N CYS A 35 -16.69 32.25 -3.73
CA CYS A 35 -16.42 31.32 -2.63
C CYS A 35 -15.62 30.07 -3.05
N LEU A 36 -15.90 29.51 -4.23
CA LEU A 36 -15.24 28.31 -4.75
C LEU A 36 -14.03 28.67 -5.61
N ASP A 37 -13.18 29.54 -5.07
CA ASP A 37 -11.89 29.88 -5.64
C ASP A 37 -10.78 29.13 -4.90
N ALA A 38 -9.75 28.69 -5.64
CA ALA A 38 -8.66 27.90 -5.06
C ALA A 38 -7.86 28.68 -4.01
N VAL A 39 -7.68 30.00 -4.18
CA VAL A 39 -6.97 30.86 -3.22
C VAL A 39 -7.79 31.02 -1.94
N VAL A 40 -9.11 31.23 -2.08
CA VAL A 40 -10.04 31.32 -0.94
C VAL A 40 -10.01 30.01 -0.13
N LEU A 41 -10.21 28.88 -0.78
CA LEU A 41 -10.25 27.58 -0.12
C LEU A 41 -8.89 27.20 0.49
N ARG A 42 -7.78 27.51 -0.19
CA ARG A 42 -6.43 27.38 0.37
C ARG A 42 -6.27 28.19 1.65
N LYS A 43 -6.80 29.42 1.68
CA LYS A 43 -6.73 30.30 2.86
C LYS A 43 -7.61 29.78 4.01
N VAL A 44 -8.77 29.19 3.71
CA VAL A 44 -9.59 28.49 4.70
C VAL A 44 -8.79 27.38 5.40
N VAL A 45 -8.11 26.50 4.63
CA VAL A 45 -7.26 25.44 5.22
C VAL A 45 -6.10 26.02 6.02
N GLN A 46 -5.51 27.12 5.55
CA GLN A 46 -4.41 27.78 6.26
C GLN A 46 -4.85 28.28 7.64
N ILE A 47 -5.98 29.00 7.70
CA ILE A 47 -6.49 29.62 8.92
C ILE A 47 -6.97 28.55 9.91
N SER A 48 -7.68 27.53 9.45
CA SER A 48 -8.18 26.47 10.34
C SER A 48 -7.07 25.70 11.05
N GLN A 49 -5.84 25.75 10.53
CA GLN A 49 -4.70 25.00 11.05
C GLN A 49 -3.67 25.83 11.80
N GLU A 50 -3.85 27.15 11.87
CA GLU A 50 -2.90 28.07 12.51
C GLU A 50 -2.70 27.75 14.00
N ASP A 51 -3.75 27.27 14.69
CA ASP A 51 -3.71 26.92 16.12
C ASP A 51 -3.31 25.46 16.42
N VAL A 52 -3.40 24.57 15.42
CA VAL A 52 -3.32 23.11 15.63
C VAL A 52 -1.96 22.53 15.23
N TRP A 53 -1.27 23.16 14.28
CA TRP A 53 -0.02 22.62 13.73
C TRP A 53 1.18 23.33 14.35
N HIS A 54 2.21 22.54 14.65
CA HIS A 54 3.54 23.13 14.80
C HIS A 54 3.96 23.73 13.45
N THR A 55 4.51 24.94 13.49
CA THR A 55 4.79 25.81 12.33
C THR A 55 5.57 25.11 11.20
N ASP A 56 6.34 24.06 11.54
CA ASP A 56 7.21 23.33 10.61
C ASP A 56 6.56 22.11 9.95
N SER A 57 5.32 21.76 10.31
CA SER A 57 4.69 20.50 9.87
C SER A 57 3.74 20.65 8.67
N PHE A 58 3.25 21.87 8.40
CA PHE A 58 2.29 22.12 7.31
C PHE A 58 2.97 22.73 6.09
N ASP A 59 3.26 21.91 5.08
CA ASP A 59 3.83 22.36 3.81
C ASP A 59 2.73 22.74 2.82
N LEU A 60 2.20 23.95 3.00
CA LEU A 60 1.14 24.53 2.19
C LEU A 60 1.54 24.76 0.72
N GLU A 61 2.84 24.92 0.45
CA GLU A 61 3.38 25.07 -0.90
C GLU A 61 3.41 23.72 -1.63
N GLN A 62 3.88 22.66 -0.97
CA GLN A 62 3.82 21.31 -1.51
C GLN A 62 2.37 20.90 -1.79
N LEU A 63 1.42 21.23 -0.92
CA LEU A 63 0.00 21.02 -1.18
C LEU A 63 -0.49 21.80 -2.41
N GLY A 64 -0.12 23.07 -2.52
CA GLY A 64 -0.45 23.90 -3.69
C GLY A 64 0.08 23.32 -5.00
N SER A 65 1.28 22.76 -5.00
CA SER A 65 1.82 22.09 -6.20
C SER A 65 1.03 20.86 -6.62
N LYS A 66 0.36 20.17 -5.69
CA LYS A 66 -0.41 18.94 -5.96
C LYS A 66 -1.87 19.21 -6.29
N ALA A 67 -2.48 20.17 -5.59
CA ALA A 67 -3.86 20.57 -5.80
C ALA A 67 -4.02 21.47 -7.04
N GLU A 68 -2.93 22.10 -7.46
CA GLU A 68 -2.94 23.16 -8.47
C GLU A 68 -3.95 24.26 -8.10
N ASN A 69 -4.44 25.00 -9.08
CA ASN A 69 -5.54 25.96 -8.91
C ASN A 69 -6.92 25.28 -9.04
N ASN A 70 -7.05 24.01 -8.63
CA ASN A 70 -8.32 23.27 -8.73
C ASN A 70 -9.18 23.49 -7.47
N PRO A 71 -10.29 24.25 -7.56
CA PRO A 71 -11.12 24.55 -6.40
C PRO A 71 -11.80 23.32 -5.81
N ASP A 72 -12.13 22.29 -6.60
CA ASP A 72 -12.78 21.08 -6.08
C ASP A 72 -11.83 20.25 -5.20
N VAL A 73 -10.54 20.25 -5.50
CA VAL A 73 -9.52 19.59 -4.66
C VAL A 73 -9.36 20.36 -3.35
N TRP A 74 -9.21 21.67 -3.42
CA TRP A 74 -9.07 22.51 -2.23
C TRP A 74 -10.30 22.49 -1.32
N LEU A 75 -11.51 22.43 -1.89
CA LEU A 75 -12.74 22.30 -1.11
C LEU A 75 -12.76 20.98 -0.33
N ARG A 76 -12.33 19.88 -0.95
CA ARG A 76 -12.24 18.58 -0.24
C ARG A 76 -11.24 18.64 0.90
N TYR A 77 -10.07 19.25 0.68
CA TYR A 77 -9.09 19.44 1.73
C TYR A 77 -9.64 20.29 2.88
N ALA A 78 -10.27 21.43 2.58
CA ALA A 78 -10.86 22.30 3.58
C ALA A 78 -11.98 21.62 4.40
N ILE A 79 -12.82 20.82 3.75
CA ILE A 79 -13.88 20.06 4.44
C ILE A 79 -13.26 18.94 5.30
N ALA A 80 -12.29 18.19 4.78
CA ALA A 80 -11.62 17.13 5.53
C ALA A 80 -10.99 17.68 6.81
N ASP A 81 -10.31 18.81 6.66
CA ASP A 81 -9.65 19.58 7.69
C ASP A 81 -10.62 20.07 8.79
N GLU A 82 -11.69 20.79 8.42
CA GLU A 82 -12.73 21.22 9.36
C GLU A 82 -13.34 20.03 10.10
N ARG A 83 -13.60 18.93 9.39
CA ARG A 83 -14.18 17.71 9.98
C ARG A 83 -13.22 17.05 10.95
N ALA A 84 -11.92 17.02 10.68
CA ALA A 84 -10.93 16.56 11.65
C ALA A 84 -10.92 17.46 12.90
N GLY A 85 -11.03 18.78 12.75
CA GLY A 85 -11.17 19.71 13.88
C GLY A 85 -12.40 19.42 14.74
N VAL A 86 -13.57 19.24 14.12
CA VAL A 86 -14.82 18.88 14.82
C VAL A 86 -14.70 17.51 15.51
N LEU A 87 -14.16 16.51 14.82
CA LEU A 87 -13.93 15.18 15.36
C LEU A 87 -12.87 15.17 16.46
N SER A 88 -11.96 16.13 16.51
CA SER A 88 -10.98 16.24 17.60
C SER A 88 -11.56 16.87 18.86
N SER A 89 -12.58 17.71 18.72
CA SER A 89 -13.10 18.57 19.79
C SER A 89 -14.40 18.08 20.42
N ARG A 90 -15.28 17.42 19.65
CA ARG A 90 -16.64 17.07 20.10
C ARG A 90 -16.89 15.57 20.25
N GLU A 91 -16.35 14.80 19.32
CA GLU A 91 -16.60 13.37 19.23
C GLU A 91 -15.31 12.64 19.59
N CYS A 92 -15.40 11.48 20.21
CA CYS A 92 -14.32 10.53 20.00
C CYS A 92 -14.36 10.24 18.48
N PRO A 93 -13.29 10.37 17.66
CA PRO A 93 -13.25 10.01 16.21
C PRO A 93 -13.73 8.59 15.84
N LEU A 94 -14.23 7.89 16.84
CA LEU A 94 -14.22 6.49 17.10
C LEU A 94 -15.62 5.97 17.43
N GLU A 95 -16.61 6.85 17.56
CA GLU A 95 -18.04 6.47 17.63
C GLU A 95 -18.67 6.37 16.24
N LEU A 96 -18.09 7.03 15.23
CA LEU A 96 -18.52 6.97 13.82
C LEU A 96 -17.31 6.77 12.88
N PRO A 97 -16.67 5.58 12.88
CA PRO A 97 -15.50 5.29 12.04
C PRO A 97 -15.74 5.59 10.56
N GLU A 98 -16.96 5.39 10.07
CA GLU A 98 -17.33 5.66 8.68
C GLU A 98 -17.18 7.14 8.31
N ARG A 99 -17.56 8.06 9.22
CA ARG A 99 -17.45 9.51 8.99
C ARG A 99 -15.99 9.98 8.99
N PHE A 100 -15.15 9.40 9.85
CA PHE A 100 -13.73 9.73 9.90
C PHE A 100 -12.97 9.16 8.70
N MET A 101 -13.20 7.88 8.39
CA MET A 101 -12.54 7.20 7.27
C MET A 101 -12.78 7.91 5.94
N ARG A 102 -13.94 8.56 5.78
CA ARG A 102 -14.29 9.41 4.63
C ARG A 102 -13.20 10.42 4.25
N TYR A 103 -12.57 11.04 5.24
CA TYR A 103 -11.64 12.13 5.03
C TYR A 103 -10.18 11.69 5.17
N LEU A 104 -9.93 10.42 5.51
CA LEU A 104 -8.59 9.90 5.81
C LEU A 104 -7.54 10.18 4.71
N PRO A 105 -7.83 9.98 3.41
CA PRO A 105 -6.84 10.23 2.34
C PRO A 105 -6.51 11.70 2.22
N ASP A 106 -7.53 12.57 2.32
CA ASP A 106 -7.34 14.01 2.28
C ASP A 106 -6.54 14.47 3.51
N LEU A 107 -6.86 13.95 4.70
CA LEU A 107 -6.11 14.21 5.94
C LEU A 107 -4.67 13.70 5.90
N MET A 108 -4.43 12.58 5.20
CA MET A 108 -3.09 12.06 4.93
C MET A 108 -2.30 12.95 3.98
N ILE A 109 -2.94 13.44 2.92
CA ILE A 109 -2.32 14.37 1.97
C ILE A 109 -1.98 15.68 2.68
N LEU A 110 -2.92 16.15 3.50
CA LEU A 110 -2.70 17.30 4.36
C LEU A 110 -1.52 17.03 5.30
N LYS A 111 -1.44 15.84 5.90
CA LYS A 111 -0.62 15.50 7.08
C LYS A 111 -1.21 16.08 8.38
N HIS A 112 -2.53 16.01 8.53
CA HIS A 112 -3.23 16.61 9.66
C HIS A 112 -2.86 15.97 11.02
N PRO A 113 -2.49 16.74 12.08
CA PRO A 113 -2.06 16.28 13.41
C PRO A 113 -3.01 15.28 14.07
N PHE A 114 -4.31 15.48 13.86
CA PHE A 114 -5.36 14.58 14.33
C PHE A 114 -5.11 13.11 13.97
N MET A 115 -4.63 12.85 12.76
CA MET A 115 -4.26 11.51 12.29
C MET A 115 -3.26 10.85 13.22
N TYR A 116 -2.33 11.63 13.77
CA TYR A 116 -1.15 11.14 14.46
C TYR A 116 -1.37 10.95 15.95
N HIS A 117 -2.17 11.79 16.59
CA HIS A 117 -2.35 11.76 18.05
C HIS A 117 -3.58 10.97 18.51
N ALA A 118 -4.70 11.06 17.79
CA ALA A 118 -5.97 10.48 18.24
C ALA A 118 -6.34 9.19 17.49
N CYS A 119 -6.12 9.16 16.17
CA CYS A 119 -6.65 8.10 15.32
C CYS A 119 -5.87 6.79 15.43
N TRP A 120 -4.53 6.84 15.46
CA TRP A 120 -3.73 5.61 15.55
C TRP A 120 -4.03 4.82 16.82
N LYS A 121 -4.21 5.48 17.98
CA LYS A 121 -4.39 4.78 19.26
C LYS A 121 -5.55 3.78 19.24
N ARG A 122 -6.67 4.07 18.55
CA ARG A 122 -7.79 3.14 18.41
C ARG A 122 -7.81 2.36 17.09
N PHE A 123 -7.24 2.89 16.00
CA PHE A 123 -6.92 2.07 14.83
C PHE A 123 -6.14 0.82 15.26
N MET A 124 -5.20 1.01 16.19
CA MET A 124 -4.42 -0.06 16.80
C MET A 124 -5.20 -0.90 17.83
N ARG A 125 -6.21 -0.35 18.51
CA ARG A 125 -7.02 -1.10 19.48
C ARG A 125 -8.03 -2.03 18.79
N ASP A 126 -8.63 -1.55 17.72
CA ASP A 126 -9.73 -2.22 17.03
C ASP A 126 -9.23 -2.94 15.76
N GLY A 127 -7.92 -3.24 15.65
CA GLY A 127 -7.27 -3.78 14.44
C GLY A 127 -8.00 -4.97 13.81
N LEU A 128 -8.53 -5.89 14.63
CA LEU A 128 -9.31 -7.05 14.18
C LEU A 128 -10.63 -6.67 13.46
N ASN A 129 -11.23 -5.54 13.85
CA ASN A 129 -12.51 -5.07 13.31
C ASN A 129 -12.36 -4.25 12.03
N GLN A 130 -11.13 -3.95 11.61
CA GLN A 130 -10.92 -3.05 10.47
C GLN A 130 -11.23 -3.72 9.15
N SER A 131 -11.86 -3.02 8.21
CA SER A 131 -12.05 -3.55 6.86
C SER A 131 -10.73 -3.60 6.10
N ALA A 132 -10.67 -4.42 5.04
CA ALA A 132 -9.50 -4.46 4.17
C ALA A 132 -9.21 -3.09 3.52
N ALA A 133 -10.25 -2.33 3.18
CA ALA A 133 -10.12 -0.98 2.66
C ALA A 133 -9.44 -0.02 3.67
N GLN A 134 -9.81 -0.11 4.95
CA GLN A 134 -9.19 0.68 6.01
C GLN A 134 -7.70 0.35 6.17
N LEU A 135 -7.36 -0.93 6.11
CA LEU A 135 -5.97 -1.39 6.17
C LEU A 135 -5.18 -1.01 4.92
N ALA A 136 -5.77 -1.05 3.74
CA ALA A 136 -5.13 -0.56 2.51
C ALA A 136 -4.83 0.94 2.61
N CYS A 137 -5.75 1.74 3.16
CA CYS A 137 -5.51 3.15 3.44
C CYS A 137 -4.37 3.34 4.44
N LEU A 138 -4.30 2.52 5.51
CA LEU A 138 -3.16 2.52 6.43
C LEU A 138 -1.85 2.17 5.70
N ALA A 139 -1.85 1.19 4.80
CA ALA A 139 -0.65 0.85 4.03
C ALA A 139 -0.18 2.04 3.19
N ILE A 140 -1.11 2.72 2.50
CA ILE A 140 -0.81 3.96 1.74
C ILE A 140 -0.31 5.06 2.70
N ALA A 141 -0.90 5.22 3.89
CA ALA A 141 -0.48 6.19 4.91
C ALA A 141 0.95 5.96 5.34
N THR A 142 1.23 4.69 5.62
CA THR A 142 2.54 4.22 6.01
C THR A 142 3.50 4.53 4.87
N LEU A 143 3.24 4.09 3.63
CA LEU A 143 4.09 4.35 2.47
C LEU A 143 4.31 5.84 2.17
N ALA A 144 3.35 6.71 2.44
CA ALA A 144 3.44 8.15 2.17
C ALA A 144 4.38 8.91 3.12
N ARG A 145 4.62 8.39 4.33
CA ARG A 145 5.46 9.08 5.32
C ARG A 145 6.91 8.64 5.23
N LYS A 146 7.86 9.57 5.34
CA LYS A 146 9.29 9.22 5.48
C LYS A 146 9.69 9.00 6.94
N GLU A 147 9.00 9.63 7.87
CA GLU A 147 9.30 9.64 9.30
C GLU A 147 8.97 8.31 9.99
N GLU A 148 9.59 8.08 11.15
CA GLU A 148 9.26 6.91 11.97
C GLU A 148 7.88 7.08 12.63
N MET A 149 7.17 5.97 12.78
CA MET A 149 5.89 5.92 13.47
C MET A 149 6.00 4.92 14.63
N PRO A 150 6.74 5.25 15.71
CA PRO A 150 7.12 4.28 16.74
C PRO A 150 5.92 3.66 17.47
N GLN A 151 4.85 4.44 17.71
CA GLN A 151 3.63 3.93 18.35
C GLN A 151 2.89 2.95 17.43
N LEU A 152 2.72 3.30 16.15
CA LEU A 152 2.14 2.41 15.15
C LEU A 152 2.97 1.13 15.01
N SER A 153 4.30 1.24 14.89
CA SER A 153 5.20 0.07 14.81
C SER A 153 5.10 -0.81 16.04
N LYS A 154 5.07 -0.24 17.25
CA LYS A 154 4.90 -1.00 18.49
C LYS A 154 3.58 -1.77 18.50
N SER A 155 2.50 -1.10 18.15
CA SER A 155 1.18 -1.73 18.18
C SER A 155 0.97 -2.76 17.07
N LEU A 156 1.58 -2.60 15.89
CA LEU A 156 1.49 -3.59 14.82
C LEU A 156 2.16 -4.90 15.23
N ARG A 157 3.32 -4.81 15.91
CA ARG A 157 4.05 -5.96 16.47
C ARG A 157 3.29 -6.71 17.54
N MET A 158 2.52 -6.01 18.37
CA MET A 158 1.73 -6.65 19.44
C MET A 158 0.60 -7.55 18.89
N GLN A 159 0.31 -7.48 17.59
CA GLN A 159 -0.71 -8.28 16.92
C GLN A 159 -0.12 -9.30 15.94
N GLU A 160 1.20 -9.47 15.92
CA GLU A 160 1.84 -10.48 15.07
C GLU A 160 1.67 -11.88 15.69
N ASP A 161 0.86 -12.70 15.04
CA ASP A 161 0.77 -14.13 15.35
C ASP A 161 1.94 -14.91 14.74
N GLU A 162 2.45 -15.91 15.46
CA GLU A 162 3.57 -16.76 15.03
C GLU A 162 3.18 -17.77 13.92
N TYR A 163 1.90 -18.18 13.86
CA TYR A 163 1.42 -19.21 12.94
C TYR A 163 0.47 -18.64 11.88
N LEU A 164 0.71 -18.94 10.59
CA LEU A 164 -0.31 -18.74 9.55
C LEU A 164 -1.21 -19.97 9.49
N CYS A 165 -2.48 -19.81 9.85
CA CYS A 165 -3.50 -20.77 9.48
C CYS A 165 -3.86 -20.59 8.00
N ASN A 166 -4.30 -21.66 7.33
CA ASN A 166 -4.68 -21.62 5.90
C ASN A 166 -5.73 -20.55 5.56
N ASN A 167 -6.53 -20.13 6.54
CA ASN A 167 -7.61 -19.16 6.40
C ASN A 167 -7.21 -17.77 6.92
N THR A 168 -5.92 -17.43 6.83
CA THR A 168 -5.47 -16.10 7.23
C THR A 168 -6.08 -15.06 6.29
N SER A 169 -6.88 -14.15 6.87
CA SER A 169 -7.60 -13.14 6.11
C SER A 169 -6.66 -12.14 5.42
N ARG A 170 -7.13 -11.53 4.31
CA ARG A 170 -6.53 -10.39 3.60
C ARG A 170 -5.95 -9.33 4.55
N LYS A 171 -6.71 -9.03 5.61
CA LYS A 171 -6.36 -8.02 6.62
C LYS A 171 -4.98 -8.27 7.22
N SER A 172 -4.69 -9.52 7.58
CA SER A 172 -3.43 -9.90 8.21
C SER A 172 -2.22 -9.69 7.29
N TYR A 173 -2.39 -9.88 5.97
CA TYR A 173 -1.33 -9.63 5.00
C TYR A 173 -1.06 -8.13 4.81
N ILE A 174 -2.10 -7.30 4.76
CA ILE A 174 -1.94 -5.84 4.67
C ILE A 174 -1.35 -5.29 5.98
N TRP A 175 -1.76 -5.85 7.11
CA TRP A 175 -1.18 -5.53 8.41
C TRP A 175 0.32 -5.84 8.46
N ALA A 176 0.72 -7.05 8.04
CA ALA A 176 2.12 -7.45 7.93
C ALA A 176 2.92 -6.54 7.00
N LEU A 177 2.33 -6.10 5.88
CA LEU A 177 2.95 -5.10 5.01
C LEU A 177 3.22 -3.79 5.77
N CYS A 178 2.25 -3.28 6.53
CA CYS A 178 2.43 -2.07 7.33
C CYS A 178 3.57 -2.24 8.37
N SER A 179 3.60 -3.37 9.07
CA SER A 179 4.67 -3.75 10.00
C SER A 179 6.03 -3.70 9.31
N LEU A 180 6.12 -4.35 8.15
CA LEU A 180 7.33 -4.49 7.37
C LEU A 180 7.85 -3.15 6.86
N ILE A 181 6.98 -2.28 6.33
CA ILE A 181 7.37 -0.93 5.87
C ILE A 181 8.01 -0.13 7.01
N LEU A 182 7.38 -0.13 8.19
CA LEU A 182 7.90 0.61 9.35
C LEU A 182 9.19 -0.01 9.89
N TYR A 183 9.28 -1.34 9.88
CA TYR A 183 10.49 -2.06 10.26
C TYR A 183 11.66 -1.64 9.35
N LEU A 184 11.48 -1.77 8.04
CA LEU A 184 12.50 -1.45 7.05
C LEU A 184 12.98 -0.01 7.19
N ARG A 185 12.09 0.97 7.35
CA ARG A 185 12.51 2.36 7.54
C ARG A 185 13.39 2.57 8.76
N SER A 186 13.01 1.97 9.88
CA SER A 186 13.78 2.10 11.12
C SER A 186 15.13 1.42 10.99
N SER A 187 15.16 0.19 10.48
CA SER A 187 16.41 -0.58 10.36
C SER A 187 17.37 -0.02 9.32
N LEU A 188 16.85 0.41 8.16
CA LEU A 188 17.68 0.92 7.06
C LEU A 188 18.29 2.30 7.36
N ARG A 189 17.67 3.09 8.24
CA ARG A 189 18.25 4.35 8.74
C ARG A 189 19.45 4.11 9.66
N MET A 190 19.37 3.08 10.50
CA MET A 190 20.34 2.85 11.56
C MET A 190 21.67 2.24 11.07
N ARG A 191 21.73 1.75 9.82
CA ARG A 191 22.95 1.29 9.11
C ARG A 191 23.95 0.53 9.98
N TYR A 192 23.50 -0.32 10.88
CA TYR A 192 24.41 -1.25 11.53
C TYR A 192 24.91 -2.21 10.46
N ALA A 193 26.24 -2.24 10.26
CA ALA A 193 26.89 -3.11 9.30
C ALA A 193 26.32 -4.53 9.43
N VAL A 194 25.68 -5.01 8.36
CA VAL A 194 24.90 -6.23 8.42
C VAL A 194 25.84 -7.42 8.61
N TRP A 195 25.59 -8.18 9.67
CA TRP A 195 26.37 -9.33 10.13
C TRP A 195 25.93 -10.61 9.39
N PRO A 196 26.82 -11.56 9.01
CA PRO A 196 28.21 -11.44 8.59
C PRO A 196 28.42 -12.20 7.26
N PHE A 197 28.22 -11.60 6.09
CA PHE A 197 28.58 -12.28 4.83
C PHE A 197 29.44 -11.39 3.93
N LEU A 198 30.72 -11.80 3.88
CA LEU A 198 31.73 -11.61 2.83
C LEU A 198 32.14 -10.16 2.46
N ASN A 199 33.34 -9.81 2.94
CA ASN A 199 34.34 -8.95 2.28
C ASN A 199 33.84 -7.67 1.58
N ALA A 200 33.88 -6.54 2.29
CA ALA A 200 34.05 -5.18 1.75
C ALA A 200 33.10 -4.67 0.65
N GLN A 201 32.14 -5.47 0.15
CA GLN A 201 31.18 -5.02 -0.83
C GLN A 201 30.10 -4.18 -0.14
N VAL A 202 29.90 -2.99 -0.68
CA VAL A 202 28.79 -2.12 -0.32
C VAL A 202 27.50 -2.89 -0.61
N ILE A 203 26.82 -3.34 0.45
CA ILE A 203 25.50 -3.95 0.32
C ILE A 203 24.59 -2.90 -0.35
N PRO A 204 24.02 -3.19 -1.53
CA PRO A 204 23.17 -2.24 -2.22
C PRO A 204 21.96 -1.95 -1.34
N TYR A 205 21.71 -0.67 -1.07
CA TYR A 205 20.50 -0.21 -0.43
C TYR A 205 19.44 0.00 -1.51
N ILE A 206 18.28 -0.65 -1.37
CA ILE A 206 17.11 -0.32 -2.17
C ILE A 206 16.10 0.41 -1.28
N GLU A 207 15.73 1.62 -1.68
CA GLU A 207 14.69 2.37 -0.99
C GLU A 207 13.34 1.70 -1.28
N PRO A 208 12.48 1.44 -0.26
CA PRO A 208 11.13 0.98 -0.52
C PRO A 208 10.34 2.02 -1.32
N PRO A 209 9.41 1.60 -2.20
CA PRO A 209 8.61 2.53 -3.00
C PRO A 209 7.76 3.42 -2.09
N THR A 210 7.62 4.68 -2.49
CA THR A 210 6.68 5.63 -1.90
C THR A 210 5.26 5.27 -2.29
N ALA A 211 4.28 5.81 -1.55
CA ALA A 211 2.87 5.68 -1.93
C ALA A 211 2.62 6.16 -3.36
N LEU A 212 3.24 7.28 -3.78
CA LEU A 212 3.03 7.82 -5.11
C LEU A 212 3.56 6.89 -6.21
N GLU A 213 4.73 6.29 -6.02
CA GLU A 213 5.32 5.35 -6.96
C GLU A 213 4.46 4.11 -7.12
N VAL A 214 4.07 3.46 -6.01
CA VAL A 214 3.14 2.32 -6.03
C VAL A 214 1.86 2.68 -6.79
N LEU A 215 1.25 3.81 -6.45
CA LEU A 215 -0.01 4.22 -7.07
C LEU A 215 0.14 4.62 -8.54
N SER A 216 1.29 5.15 -8.96
CA SER A 216 1.52 5.51 -10.36
C SER A 216 1.51 4.30 -11.29
N HIS A 217 2.07 3.17 -10.85
CA HIS A 217 2.04 1.92 -11.61
C HIS A 217 0.68 1.23 -11.57
N VAL A 218 -0.13 1.54 -10.57
CA VAL A 218 -1.52 1.08 -10.51
C VAL A 218 -2.45 1.92 -11.41
N LYS A 219 -2.10 3.17 -11.75
CA LYS A 219 -2.92 4.02 -12.65
C LYS A 219 -3.06 3.45 -14.06
N ASP A 220 -2.02 2.77 -14.56
CA ASP A 220 -2.08 2.05 -15.84
C ASP A 220 -3.01 0.82 -15.78
N LEU A 221 -3.56 0.49 -14.60
CA LEU A 221 -4.59 -0.54 -14.40
C LEU A 221 -6.02 -0.01 -14.62
N SER A 222 -6.19 1.10 -15.35
CA SER A 222 -7.46 1.67 -15.86
C SER A 222 -8.49 2.15 -14.84
N SER A 223 -8.20 2.05 -13.54
CA SER A 223 -9.08 2.57 -12.48
C SER A 223 -8.31 3.61 -11.66
N SER A 224 -8.86 4.82 -11.58
CA SER A 224 -8.47 5.77 -10.53
C SER A 224 -8.55 5.04 -9.20
N LEU A 225 -7.60 5.27 -8.29
CA LEU A 225 -7.72 4.84 -6.90
C LEU A 225 -9.15 5.15 -6.45
N PRO A 226 -9.96 4.17 -6.01
CA PRO A 226 -11.29 4.46 -5.53
C PRO A 226 -11.08 5.52 -4.49
N ILE A 227 -11.65 6.70 -4.73
CA ILE A 227 -11.68 7.70 -3.66
C ILE A 227 -12.41 6.95 -2.58
N PRO A 228 -11.76 6.65 -1.45
CA PRO A 228 -12.49 6.11 -0.34
C PRO A 228 -13.67 7.03 -0.15
N PHE A 229 -14.88 6.49 -0.30
CA PHE A 229 -16.09 7.22 0.04
C PHE A 229 -16.42 8.37 -0.94
N SER A 230 -16.15 8.16 -2.24
CA SER A 230 -16.38 9.05 -3.40
C SER A 230 -17.80 9.62 -3.55
N ASP A 231 -18.78 9.10 -2.83
CA ASP A 231 -20.17 9.48 -3.06
C ASP A 231 -20.51 10.82 -2.38
N ALA A 232 -20.03 11.92 -2.97
CA ALA A 232 -20.31 13.29 -2.55
C ALA A 232 -21.82 13.60 -2.58
N SER A 233 -22.60 12.90 -3.43
CA SER A 233 -24.06 13.02 -3.46
C SER A 233 -24.75 12.51 -2.18
N ARG A 234 -24.07 11.66 -1.39
CA ARG A 234 -24.50 11.21 -0.06
C ARG A 234 -24.20 12.19 1.07
N LEU A 235 -23.46 13.28 0.85
CA LEU A 235 -23.20 14.29 1.89
C LEU A 235 -24.45 15.11 2.24
N ALA A 236 -25.43 15.19 1.33
CA ALA A 236 -26.61 16.01 1.51
C ALA A 236 -27.78 15.28 2.21
N ASN A 237 -27.82 13.94 2.11
CA ASN A 237 -28.94 13.14 2.60
C ASN A 237 -28.40 12.05 3.52
N ASP A 238 -28.66 12.18 4.82
CA ASP A 238 -28.28 11.29 5.94
C ASP A 238 -28.88 9.87 5.84
N GLN A 239 -29.22 9.37 4.64
CA GLN A 239 -29.76 8.04 4.45
C GLN A 239 -28.65 6.99 4.28
N PRO A 240 -28.69 5.89 5.06
CA PRO A 240 -27.79 4.77 4.88
C PRO A 240 -28.09 4.08 3.54
N SER A 241 -27.21 4.28 2.58
CA SER A 241 -27.22 3.58 1.30
C SER A 241 -26.95 2.07 1.50
N LYS A 242 -27.62 1.22 0.71
CA LYS A 242 -27.39 -0.23 0.66
C LYS A 242 -26.03 -0.64 0.09
N HIS A 243 -25.28 0.26 -0.54
CA HIS A 243 -23.96 -0.03 -1.10
C HIS A 243 -22.87 0.64 -0.27
N THR A 244 -22.17 -0.15 0.53
CA THR A 244 -21.09 0.34 1.39
C THR A 244 -19.86 0.67 0.53
N GLY A 245 -19.15 1.76 0.82
CA GLY A 245 -17.94 2.16 0.09
C GLY A 245 -16.80 1.11 0.10
N ASN A 246 -16.96 0.03 0.88
CA ASN A 246 -16.08 -1.12 0.85
C ASN A 246 -16.15 -1.87 -0.50
N GLU A 247 -17.30 -1.90 -1.18
CA GLU A 247 -17.45 -2.65 -2.44
C GLU A 247 -16.55 -2.12 -3.57
N GLU A 248 -16.36 -0.80 -3.67
CA GLU A 248 -15.48 -0.21 -4.68
C GLU A 248 -14.01 -0.49 -4.39
N TRP A 249 -13.62 -0.45 -3.11
CA TRP A 249 -12.28 -0.79 -2.66
C TRP A 249 -11.96 -2.25 -2.87
N ASP A 250 -12.86 -3.15 -2.49
CA ASP A 250 -12.70 -4.58 -2.71
C ASP A 250 -12.62 -4.88 -4.20
N ARG A 251 -13.47 -4.25 -5.03
CA ARG A 251 -13.40 -4.37 -6.49
C ARG A 251 -12.06 -3.90 -7.04
N TRP A 252 -11.59 -2.72 -6.65
CA TRP A 252 -10.29 -2.19 -7.10
C TRP A 252 -9.13 -3.08 -6.65
N PHE A 253 -9.14 -3.52 -5.39
CA PHE A 253 -8.11 -4.38 -4.85
C PHE A 253 -8.05 -5.70 -5.61
N VAL A 254 -9.19 -6.39 -5.76
CA VAL A 254 -9.28 -7.65 -6.51
C VAL A 254 -8.89 -7.46 -7.99
N THR A 255 -9.36 -6.39 -8.64
CA THR A 255 -9.03 -6.10 -10.05
C THR A 255 -7.53 -5.85 -10.23
N SER A 256 -6.94 -5.04 -9.34
CA SER A 256 -5.51 -4.74 -9.35
C SER A 256 -4.67 -5.98 -9.06
N SER A 257 -5.01 -6.76 -8.04
CA SER A 257 -4.39 -8.06 -7.73
C SER A 257 -4.47 -9.03 -8.91
N THR A 258 -5.62 -9.11 -9.59
CA THR A 258 -5.81 -9.97 -10.77
C THR A 258 -4.91 -9.52 -11.92
N LYS A 259 -4.83 -8.21 -12.19
CA LYS A 259 -3.94 -7.69 -13.23
C LYS A 259 -2.46 -7.91 -12.88
N MET A 260 -2.10 -7.76 -11.61
CA MET A 260 -0.73 -8.04 -11.14
C MET A 260 -0.36 -9.51 -11.21
N ALA A 261 -1.35 -10.41 -11.15
CA ALA A 261 -1.16 -11.84 -11.35
C ALA A 261 -1.09 -12.26 -12.82
N SER A 262 -1.27 -11.33 -13.77
CA SER A 262 -1.11 -11.63 -15.18
C SER A 262 0.34 -11.98 -15.49
N HIS A 263 0.51 -12.87 -16.47
CA HIS A 263 1.82 -13.27 -16.98
C HIS A 263 2.68 -12.05 -17.33
N ASP A 264 2.14 -11.15 -18.14
CA ASP A 264 2.87 -9.99 -18.64
C ASP A 264 3.35 -9.11 -17.48
N TYR A 265 2.50 -8.90 -16.48
CA TYR A 265 2.89 -8.11 -15.31
C TYR A 265 3.98 -8.79 -14.46
N LEU A 266 3.82 -10.08 -14.15
CA LEU A 266 4.77 -10.80 -13.29
C LEU A 266 6.15 -10.93 -13.93
N CYS A 267 6.18 -11.22 -15.23
CA CYS A 267 7.39 -11.49 -16.00
C CYS A 267 8.07 -10.23 -16.56
N ASP A 268 7.39 -9.08 -16.58
CA ASP A 268 7.96 -7.83 -17.10
C ASP A 268 8.92 -7.13 -16.11
N GLY A 269 10.22 -7.14 -16.41
CA GLY A 269 11.23 -6.49 -15.59
C GLY A 269 11.70 -7.34 -14.39
N GLU A 270 12.22 -6.67 -13.37
CA GLU A 270 12.92 -7.29 -12.24
C GLU A 270 12.24 -6.95 -10.91
N TRP A 271 12.12 -7.93 -10.02
CA TRP A 271 11.61 -7.76 -8.66
C TRP A 271 12.76 -7.67 -7.66
N ASN A 272 12.64 -6.72 -6.74
CA ASN A 272 13.55 -6.54 -5.62
C ASN A 272 12.74 -6.39 -4.33
N GLY A 273 13.36 -6.57 -3.18
CA GLY A 273 12.68 -6.30 -1.93
C GLY A 273 13.46 -6.73 -0.70
N TYR A 274 12.76 -6.88 0.40
CA TYR A 274 13.34 -7.34 1.65
C TYR A 274 12.48 -8.42 2.27
N TYR A 275 13.13 -9.17 3.15
CA TYR A 275 12.46 -10.00 4.12
C TYR A 275 12.96 -9.63 5.52
N THR A 276 12.13 -9.88 6.53
CA THR A 276 12.52 -9.74 7.93
C THR A 276 12.82 -11.10 8.49
N ASN A 277 13.76 -11.15 9.41
CA ASN A 277 13.86 -12.24 10.36
C ASN A 277 13.29 -11.68 11.67
N PRO A 278 12.03 -11.95 12.05
CA PRO A 278 11.59 -11.94 13.44
C PRO A 278 12.45 -12.95 14.19
N VAL A 279 13.71 -12.58 14.42
CA VAL A 279 14.54 -13.26 15.37
C VAL A 279 13.81 -13.09 16.69
N GLY A 280 13.49 -14.23 17.30
CA GLY A 280 12.81 -14.29 18.58
C GLY A 280 13.44 -13.36 19.62
N GLU A 281 12.73 -13.17 20.71
CA GLU A 281 13.01 -12.29 21.86
C GLU A 281 14.44 -12.33 22.45
N GLN A 282 15.37 -13.12 21.90
CA GLN A 282 16.71 -13.39 22.41
C GLN A 282 17.86 -12.75 21.63
N ALA A 283 17.65 -12.03 20.52
CA ALA A 283 18.72 -11.18 19.96
C ALA A 283 18.86 -9.90 20.80
N VAL A 284 19.39 -10.06 22.01
CA VAL A 284 19.81 -8.99 22.92
C VAL A 284 20.92 -8.19 22.23
N GLY A 285 20.56 -7.23 21.35
CA GLY A 285 21.57 -6.36 20.75
C GLY A 285 21.22 -5.57 19.49
N GLY A 286 20.18 -5.90 18.72
CA GLY A 286 19.92 -5.10 17.51
C GLY A 286 18.88 -5.64 16.55
N ARG A 287 18.29 -4.71 15.78
CA ARG A 287 17.41 -5.01 14.65
C ARG A 287 18.28 -5.31 13.44
N TRP A 288 18.50 -6.59 13.15
CA TRP A 288 19.22 -7.00 11.95
C TRP A 288 18.26 -7.09 10.78
N THR A 289 18.59 -6.42 9.68
CA THR A 289 17.86 -6.57 8.42
C THR A 289 18.82 -7.16 7.44
N ASP A 290 18.45 -8.31 6.87
CA ASP A 290 19.26 -8.93 5.84
C ASP A 290 19.39 -7.97 4.64
N PRO A 291 20.50 -8.03 3.89
CA PRO A 291 20.63 -7.40 2.58
C PRO A 291 19.39 -7.63 1.71
N PRO A 292 19.03 -6.68 0.84
CA PRO A 292 17.86 -6.84 -0.01
C PRO A 292 18.00 -8.03 -0.94
N MET A 293 16.86 -8.62 -1.26
CA MET A 293 16.74 -9.55 -2.37
C MET A 293 16.71 -8.74 -3.68
N THR A 294 17.55 -9.11 -4.63
CA THR A 294 17.68 -8.46 -5.93
C THR A 294 17.81 -9.48 -7.06
N GLY A 295 17.68 -9.06 -8.32
CA GLY A 295 17.88 -9.95 -9.47
C GLY A 295 16.73 -10.93 -9.75
N ILE A 296 15.57 -10.77 -9.09
CA ILE A 296 14.47 -11.73 -9.23
C ILE A 296 13.71 -11.46 -10.54
N LYS A 297 14.02 -12.22 -11.59
CA LYS A 297 13.29 -12.19 -12.87
C LYS A 297 12.41 -13.42 -12.98
N LEU A 298 11.10 -13.23 -12.78
CA LEU A 298 10.12 -14.31 -12.90
C LEU A 298 9.93 -14.67 -14.37
N THR A 299 10.00 -15.96 -14.66
CA THR A 299 9.78 -16.53 -15.99
C THR A 299 8.74 -17.64 -15.89
N PRO A 300 7.84 -17.80 -16.86
CA PRO A 300 6.86 -18.87 -16.84
C PRO A 300 7.56 -20.23 -16.95
N THR A 301 7.21 -21.16 -16.07
CA THR A 301 7.59 -22.56 -16.25
C THR A 301 6.44 -23.27 -16.92
N PHE A 302 6.62 -23.59 -18.19
CA PHE A 302 5.80 -24.60 -18.81
C PHE A 302 6.34 -25.94 -18.34
N ASP A 303 5.68 -26.53 -17.33
CA ASP A 303 5.86 -27.95 -17.06
C ASP A 303 5.31 -28.71 -18.27
N VAL A 304 6.11 -28.79 -19.32
CA VAL A 304 6.00 -29.85 -20.30
C VAL A 304 6.30 -31.10 -19.49
N PRO A 305 5.34 -32.03 -19.32
CA PRO A 305 5.62 -33.29 -18.65
C PRO A 305 6.88 -33.88 -19.28
N VAL A 306 7.91 -34.07 -18.46
CA VAL A 306 9.22 -34.57 -18.88
C VAL A 306 8.97 -35.89 -19.63
N GLY A 307 9.05 -35.84 -20.96
CA GLY A 307 8.57 -36.90 -21.84
C GLY A 307 8.32 -36.50 -23.30
N PHE A 308 8.23 -35.20 -23.63
CA PHE A 308 8.12 -34.74 -25.03
C PHE A 308 9.22 -33.74 -25.39
N THR A 309 10.28 -34.22 -26.00
CA THR A 309 11.24 -33.39 -26.72
C THR A 309 10.64 -32.93 -28.04
N THR A 310 10.26 -31.66 -28.14
CA THR A 310 10.11 -30.96 -29.42
C THR A 310 11.41 -30.20 -29.66
N THR A 311 12.37 -30.84 -30.33
CA THR A 311 13.77 -30.37 -30.52
C THR A 311 13.84 -29.05 -31.32
N CYS A 312 14.97 -28.31 -31.42
CA CYS A 312 16.37 -28.70 -31.25
C CYS A 312 17.27 -27.46 -31.06
N PRO A 313 18.29 -27.47 -30.18
CA PRO A 313 19.31 -26.42 -30.06
C PRO A 313 20.18 -26.21 -31.32
N LEU A 314 19.99 -27.00 -32.37
CA LEU A 314 20.82 -26.99 -33.58
C LEU A 314 20.08 -26.59 -34.87
N THR A 315 18.75 -26.33 -34.86
CA THR A 315 17.97 -26.20 -36.13
C THR A 315 17.20 -24.90 -36.38
N GLY A 316 17.11 -23.95 -35.42
CA GLY A 316 16.69 -22.57 -35.72
C GLY A 316 15.26 -22.34 -36.25
N VAL A 317 14.28 -23.18 -35.90
CA VAL A 317 12.86 -23.00 -36.29
C VAL A 317 12.04 -22.38 -35.13
N PRO A 318 11.03 -21.51 -35.38
CA PRO A 318 10.45 -20.62 -34.37
C PRO A 318 9.54 -21.34 -33.37
N LEU A 319 9.51 -20.81 -32.13
CA LEU A 319 8.56 -21.18 -31.08
C LEU A 319 7.11 -20.97 -31.56
N GLN A 320 6.34 -22.06 -31.57
CA GLN A 320 4.92 -22.07 -31.88
C GLN A 320 4.07 -21.40 -30.78
N PRO A 321 2.86 -20.90 -31.12
CA PRO A 321 1.91 -20.36 -30.15
C PRO A 321 1.65 -21.35 -29.00
N LEU A 322 1.40 -20.80 -27.81
CA LEU A 322 1.12 -21.52 -26.56
C LEU A 322 0.24 -22.74 -26.83
N THR A 323 0.73 -23.92 -26.44
CA THR A 323 -0.03 -25.15 -26.63
C THR A 323 -1.41 -25.03 -25.95
N PRO A 324 -2.46 -25.67 -26.49
CA PRO A 324 -3.78 -25.72 -25.86
C PRO A 324 -3.75 -26.19 -24.39
N ARG A 325 -2.71 -26.93 -23.98
CA ARG A 325 -2.47 -27.37 -22.60
C ARG A 325 -1.93 -26.26 -21.70
N ALA A 326 -1.07 -25.37 -22.21
CA ALA A 326 -0.67 -24.15 -21.51
C ALA A 326 -1.85 -23.17 -21.38
N GLN A 327 -2.70 -23.08 -22.42
CA GLN A 327 -3.98 -22.36 -22.35
C GLN A 327 -4.96 -23.01 -21.36
N HIS A 328 -4.97 -24.34 -21.23
CA HIS A 328 -5.82 -25.04 -20.27
C HIS A 328 -5.30 -24.97 -18.82
N ALA A 329 -3.98 -24.97 -18.60
CA ALA A 329 -3.39 -24.66 -17.29
C ALA A 329 -3.68 -23.21 -16.86
N MET A 330 -3.69 -22.27 -17.81
CA MET A 330 -4.24 -20.93 -17.60
C MET A 330 -5.74 -20.97 -17.27
N GLN A 331 -6.53 -21.88 -17.86
CA GLN A 331 -7.96 -22.07 -17.53
C GLN A 331 -8.19 -22.70 -16.14
N GLN A 332 -7.24 -23.50 -15.61
CA GLN A 332 -7.26 -23.97 -14.22
C GLN A 332 -6.74 -22.92 -13.22
N GLY A 333 -6.39 -21.72 -13.68
CA GLY A 333 -6.03 -20.58 -12.84
C GLY A 333 -4.69 -20.70 -12.11
N LYS A 334 -3.83 -21.67 -12.47
CA LYS A 334 -2.52 -21.88 -11.85
C LYS A 334 -1.39 -21.49 -12.80
N LEU A 335 -0.74 -20.37 -12.51
CA LEU A 335 0.46 -19.91 -13.22
C LEU A 335 1.70 -20.34 -12.43
N ARG A 336 2.57 -21.14 -13.06
CA ARG A 336 3.85 -21.55 -12.46
C ARG A 336 4.99 -20.69 -13.00
N LEU A 337 5.87 -20.27 -12.09
CA LEU A 337 6.94 -19.33 -12.35
C LEU A 337 8.26 -19.86 -11.78
N ARG A 338 9.36 -19.43 -12.38
CA ARG A 338 10.70 -19.60 -11.84
C ARG A 338 11.50 -18.32 -11.96
N ALA A 339 12.30 -18.01 -10.96
CA ALA A 339 13.41 -17.08 -11.07
C ALA A 339 14.71 -17.82 -10.79
N GLU A 340 15.73 -17.51 -11.56
CA GLU A 340 17.07 -18.06 -11.41
C GLU A 340 18.04 -16.92 -11.12
N GLY A 341 18.98 -17.13 -10.19
CA GLY A 341 20.06 -16.19 -9.98
C GLY A 341 19.68 -14.94 -9.18
N GLY A 342 18.60 -15.01 -8.39
CA GLY A 342 18.32 -13.98 -7.39
C GLY A 342 19.44 -13.95 -6.35
N VAL A 343 19.68 -12.80 -5.74
CA VAL A 343 20.76 -12.62 -4.74
C VAL A 343 20.21 -11.95 -3.51
N ASP A 344 20.60 -12.41 -2.33
CA ASP A 344 20.39 -11.73 -1.06
C ASP A 344 21.63 -11.78 -0.17
N GLY A 345 21.47 -11.55 1.13
CA GLY A 345 22.59 -11.53 2.07
C GLY A 345 23.26 -12.85 2.38
N VAL A 346 22.69 -13.99 1.97
CA VAL A 346 23.30 -15.29 2.19
C VAL A 346 24.10 -15.68 0.96
N GLU A 347 23.42 -15.85 -0.18
CA GLU A 347 24.04 -16.22 -1.46
C GLU A 347 23.04 -16.10 -2.62
N THR A 348 23.44 -16.60 -3.80
CA THR A 348 22.54 -16.74 -4.94
C THR A 348 21.47 -17.82 -4.69
N PHE A 349 20.22 -17.50 -5.01
CA PHE A 349 19.08 -18.40 -4.88
C PHE A 349 18.28 -18.52 -6.18
N ASP A 350 17.57 -19.64 -6.28
CA ASP A 350 16.51 -19.86 -7.25
C ASP A 350 15.16 -19.82 -6.52
N LEU A 351 14.11 -19.43 -7.25
CA LEU A 351 12.74 -19.36 -6.76
C LEU A 351 11.84 -20.16 -7.68
N THR A 352 11.03 -21.06 -7.14
CA THR A 352 9.91 -21.68 -7.87
C THR A 352 8.60 -21.23 -7.24
N ALA A 353 7.66 -20.74 -8.03
CA ALA A 353 6.42 -20.17 -7.52
C ALA A 353 5.18 -20.68 -8.26
N GLU A 354 4.06 -20.69 -7.54
CA GLU A 354 2.71 -20.94 -8.07
C GLU A 354 1.81 -19.77 -7.68
N VAL A 355 1.11 -19.23 -8.68
CA VAL A 355 0.10 -18.21 -8.51
C VAL A 355 -1.26 -18.81 -8.78
N HIS A 356 -2.19 -18.64 -7.84
CA HIS A 356 -3.57 -19.07 -8.01
C HIS A 356 -4.55 -18.14 -7.30
N ARG A 357 -5.81 -18.22 -7.71
CA ARG A 357 -6.88 -17.46 -7.08
C ARG A 357 -7.39 -18.20 -5.84
N ASP A 358 -7.46 -17.50 -4.72
CA ASP A 358 -8.19 -17.94 -3.53
C ASP A 358 -9.70 -17.78 -3.82
N GLU A 359 -10.43 -18.89 -3.87
CA GLU A 359 -11.86 -18.87 -4.20
C GLU A 359 -12.70 -18.19 -3.11
N ALA A 360 -12.28 -18.25 -1.85
CA ALA A 360 -13.04 -17.69 -0.73
C ALA A 360 -12.95 -16.16 -0.70
N GLU A 361 -11.76 -15.62 -0.93
CA GLU A 361 -11.48 -14.18 -0.82
C GLU A 361 -11.39 -13.47 -2.18
N GLY A 362 -11.37 -14.24 -3.28
CA GLY A 362 -11.20 -13.74 -4.65
C GLY A 362 -9.80 -13.19 -4.95
N GLU A 363 -8.85 -13.35 -4.03
CA GLU A 363 -7.48 -12.81 -4.08
C GLU A 363 -6.52 -13.67 -4.90
N MET A 364 -5.40 -13.10 -5.31
CA MET A 364 -4.32 -13.84 -5.96
C MET A 364 -3.25 -14.20 -4.94
N ARG A 365 -3.12 -15.49 -4.64
CA ARG A 365 -2.06 -16.04 -3.78
C ARG A 365 -0.79 -16.27 -4.61
N PHE A 366 0.35 -16.05 -3.99
CA PHE A 366 1.67 -16.32 -4.55
C PHE A 366 2.39 -17.23 -3.56
N TYR A 367 2.48 -18.51 -3.88
CA TYR A 367 3.26 -19.47 -3.11
C TYR A 367 4.60 -19.65 -3.78
N ALA A 368 5.68 -19.66 -3.01
CA ALA A 368 6.99 -19.92 -3.59
C ALA A 368 7.89 -20.73 -2.66
N ARG A 369 8.87 -21.40 -3.26
CA ARG A 369 9.97 -22.05 -2.59
C ARG A 369 11.24 -21.37 -3.06
N LYS A 370 11.95 -20.75 -2.12
CA LYS A 370 13.30 -20.23 -2.33
C LYS A 370 14.31 -21.30 -1.96
N GLN A 371 15.26 -21.56 -2.84
CA GLN A 371 16.33 -22.54 -2.63
C GLN A 371 17.68 -21.89 -2.96
N TYR A 372 18.62 -21.94 -2.03
CA TYR A 372 19.97 -21.47 -2.29
C TYR A 372 20.77 -22.48 -3.15
N ARG A 373 21.67 -22.00 -4.01
CA ARG A 373 22.33 -22.85 -5.01
C ARG A 373 23.41 -23.77 -4.43
N ASN A 374 24.18 -23.30 -3.45
CA ASN A 374 25.31 -24.06 -2.92
C ASN A 374 24.99 -24.73 -1.58
N THR A 375 23.74 -24.66 -1.13
CA THR A 375 23.28 -25.25 0.12
C THR A 375 21.93 -25.93 -0.04
N ASN A 376 21.63 -26.90 0.83
CA ASN A 376 20.29 -27.50 0.91
C ASN A 376 19.30 -26.60 1.67
N LEU A 377 19.70 -25.39 2.04
CA LEU A 377 18.85 -24.45 2.77
C LEU A 377 17.82 -23.82 1.82
N GLY A 378 16.56 -23.78 2.27
CA GLY A 378 15.47 -23.19 1.51
C GLY A 378 14.29 -22.84 2.40
N TRP A 379 13.44 -21.95 1.91
CA TRP A 379 12.33 -21.36 2.65
C TRP A 379 11.07 -21.34 1.79
N ASP A 380 9.94 -21.58 2.43
CA ASP A 380 8.61 -21.50 1.82
C ASP A 380 8.03 -20.09 2.01
N TRP A 381 7.37 -19.57 1.00
CA TRP A 381 6.73 -18.26 0.97
C TRP A 381 5.22 -18.44 0.78
N ASP A 382 4.41 -17.82 1.64
CA ASP A 382 2.97 -17.65 1.46
C ASP A 382 2.70 -16.14 1.35
N CYS A 383 2.46 -15.70 0.12
CA CYS A 383 2.32 -14.28 -0.22
C CYS A 383 0.98 -13.99 -0.90
N ARG A 384 0.68 -12.71 -1.01
CA ARG A 384 -0.41 -12.15 -1.80
C ARG A 384 0.16 -11.22 -2.85
N LEU A 385 -0.44 -11.27 -4.04
CA LEU A 385 -0.28 -10.28 -5.08
C LEU A 385 -1.28 -9.17 -4.81
N THR A 386 -0.79 -7.99 -4.45
CA THR A 386 -1.63 -6.84 -4.09
C THR A 386 -1.13 -5.61 -4.82
N PRO A 387 -1.91 -4.52 -4.91
CA PRO A 387 -1.47 -3.25 -5.48
C PRO A 387 -0.12 -2.74 -4.96
N PHE A 388 0.33 -3.23 -3.79
CA PHE A 388 1.57 -2.84 -3.14
C PHE A 388 2.77 -3.73 -3.50
N GLY A 389 2.59 -4.77 -4.31
CA GLY A 389 3.65 -5.72 -4.69
C GLY A 389 3.31 -7.16 -4.31
N ILE A 390 4.34 -7.99 -4.17
CA ILE A 390 4.22 -9.34 -3.59
C ILE A 390 4.59 -9.21 -2.13
N HIS A 391 3.67 -9.45 -1.21
CA HIS A 391 4.01 -9.44 0.22
C HIS A 391 3.31 -10.54 1.00
N GLY A 392 3.89 -10.91 2.11
CA GLY A 392 3.36 -11.94 2.99
C GLY A 392 4.44 -12.43 3.92
N PHE A 393 4.57 -13.75 4.00
CA PHE A 393 5.38 -14.40 5.02
C PHE A 393 6.30 -15.44 4.38
N TRP A 394 7.44 -15.67 5.03
CA TRP A 394 8.33 -16.78 4.72
C TRP A 394 8.58 -17.64 5.96
N GLY A 395 8.93 -18.90 5.75
CA GLY A 395 9.23 -19.82 6.82
C GLY A 395 9.35 -21.27 6.35
N GLU A 396 8.87 -22.19 7.19
CA GLU A 396 8.89 -23.63 6.92
C GLU A 396 7.47 -24.15 6.82
N TRP A 397 7.15 -24.85 5.74
CA TRP A 397 5.87 -25.54 5.63
C TRP A 397 5.79 -26.67 6.64
N ASN A 398 4.75 -26.67 7.47
CA ASN A 398 4.47 -27.76 8.40
C ASN A 398 3.26 -28.58 7.89
N PRO A 399 3.50 -29.80 7.38
CA PRO A 399 2.43 -30.66 6.87
C PRO A 399 1.37 -31.00 7.92
N SER A 400 1.75 -31.10 9.20
CA SER A 400 0.85 -31.48 10.29
C SER A 400 -0.15 -30.38 10.65
N SER A 401 0.26 -29.10 10.61
CA SER A 401 -0.66 -27.97 10.76
C SER A 401 -1.31 -27.57 9.44
N GLY A 402 -0.83 -28.14 8.33
CA GLY A 402 -1.23 -27.79 6.98
C GLY A 402 -0.90 -26.35 6.59
N GLY A 403 0.04 -25.69 7.27
CA GLY A 403 0.29 -24.25 7.10
C GLY A 403 1.76 -23.86 7.26
N LEU A 404 2.05 -22.56 7.13
CA LEU A 404 3.40 -22.01 7.20
C LEU A 404 3.75 -21.65 8.66
N HIS A 405 4.82 -22.26 9.18
CA HIS A 405 5.46 -21.81 10.41
C HIS A 405 6.29 -20.57 10.11
N ARG A 406 5.83 -19.39 10.55
CA ARG A 406 6.38 -18.12 10.11
C ARG A 406 7.77 -17.94 10.72
N LYS A 407 8.74 -17.66 9.85
CA LYS A 407 10.06 -17.19 10.23
C LYS A 407 10.27 -15.74 9.89
N GLY A 408 9.35 -15.12 9.15
CA GLY A 408 9.32 -13.69 8.90
C GLY A 408 8.35 -13.19 7.86
N MET A 409 8.47 -11.90 7.58
CA MET A 409 7.68 -11.20 6.57
C MET A 409 8.52 -10.96 5.32
N ILE A 410 7.88 -10.88 4.17
CA ILE A 410 8.51 -10.61 2.89
C ILE A 410 7.72 -9.54 2.14
N TRP A 411 8.42 -8.65 1.44
CA TRP A 411 7.83 -7.71 0.51
C TRP A 411 8.77 -7.48 -0.67
N LEU A 412 8.27 -7.78 -1.86
CA LEU A 412 8.88 -7.54 -3.15
C LEU A 412 8.06 -6.51 -3.92
N TRP A 413 8.77 -5.66 -4.64
CA TRP A 413 8.24 -4.71 -5.59
C TRP A 413 9.06 -4.74 -6.87
N LYS A 414 8.52 -4.16 -7.94
CA LYS A 414 9.25 -4.03 -9.20
C LYS A 414 10.34 -2.97 -9.07
N THR A 415 11.52 -3.25 -9.59
CA THR A 415 12.70 -2.36 -9.56
C THR A 415 12.38 -0.98 -10.14
N GLN A 416 11.61 -0.94 -11.23
CA GLN A 416 11.21 0.30 -11.89
C GLN A 416 10.33 1.22 -11.04
N TRP A 417 9.71 0.71 -9.96
CA TRP A 417 8.93 1.56 -9.04
C TRP A 417 9.82 2.52 -8.25
N THR A 418 11.09 2.16 -8.05
CA THR A 418 12.05 2.90 -7.23
C THR A 418 13.24 3.39 -8.04
N ALA A 419 13.26 3.11 -9.35
CA ALA A 419 14.27 3.64 -10.25
C ALA A 419 14.13 5.17 -10.25
N ARG A 420 15.11 5.85 -9.65
CA ARG A 420 15.14 7.31 -9.60
C ARG A 420 14.95 7.85 -11.02
N ARG A 421 14.10 8.88 -11.15
CA ARG A 421 14.14 9.79 -12.29
C ARG A 421 15.47 10.53 -12.19
N GLU A 422 16.50 10.00 -12.82
CA GLU A 422 17.73 10.77 -13.07
C GLU A 422 17.43 11.98 -13.97
#